data_AF-A0A1H3VGN4-F1
#
_entry.id   AF-A0A1H3VGN4-F1
#
_cell.length_a   1.000
_cell.length_b   1.000
_cell.length_c   1.000
_cell.angle_alpha   90.00
_cell.angle_beta   90.00
_cell.angle_gamma   90.00
#
_symmetry.space_group_name_H-M   'P 1'
#
loop_
_entity.id
_entity.type
_entity.pdbx_description
1 polymer ?
#
loop_
_entity_poly.entity_id
_entity_poly.type
_entity_poly.pdbx_seq_one_letter_code
_entity_poly.pdbx_strand_id
1 'polypeptide(L)'
;MAHLHITSWVITLALLILVLTFSRAGNAKAAKITQMVMRLLYLLILYSGGSLFASYSNIGILVIVKMLVGLWAIAAIEMVAIKVSKAQPAFSWWTQLLIAFALALILGFGFMPLGILPA
;
A
#
# COMPACT_ATOMS: atom_id res chain seq x y z
N MET A 1 -7.13 13.58 -9.48
CA MET A 1 -6.84 12.96 -8.14
C MET A 1 -6.46 11.48 -8.22
N ALA A 2 -7.04 10.67 -9.11
CA ALA A 2 -6.67 9.26 -9.24
C ALA A 2 -5.22 9.00 -9.69
N HIS A 3 -4.66 9.84 -10.58
CA HIS A 3 -3.25 9.72 -10.99
C HIS A 3 -2.29 9.88 -9.80
N LEU A 4 -2.53 10.84 -8.90
CA LEU A 4 -1.72 11.04 -7.69
C LEU A 4 -1.79 9.85 -6.74
N HIS A 5 -2.97 9.23 -6.62
CA HIS A 5 -3.12 8.03 -5.80
C HIS A 5 -2.30 6.86 -6.35
N ILE A 6 -2.41 6.60 -7.65
CA ILE A 6 -1.70 5.50 -8.32
C ILE A 6 -0.17 5.74 -8.30
N THR A 7 0.30 6.95 -8.60
CA THR A 7 1.74 7.24 -8.56
C THR A 7 2.30 7.10 -7.14
N SER A 8 1.54 7.48 -6.11
CA SER A 8 1.97 7.32 -4.71
C SER A 8 2.13 5.86 -4.31
N TRP A 9 1.25 4.98 -4.77
CA TRP A 9 1.38 3.53 -4.58
C TRP A 9 2.64 2.98 -5.25
N VAL A 10 2.89 3.36 -6.50
CA VAL A 10 4.08 2.93 -7.25
C VAL A 10 5.35 3.40 -6.57
N ILE A 11 5.41 4.67 -6.16
CA ILE A 11 6.56 5.23 -5.44
C ILE A 11 6.77 4.51 -4.11
N THR A 12 5.71 4.27 -3.34
CA THR A 12 5.78 3.56 -2.06
C THR A 12 6.33 2.14 -2.21
N LEU A 13 5.88 1.39 -3.23
CA LEU A 13 6.42 0.07 -3.53
C LEU A 13 7.89 0.13 -3.96
N ALA A 14 8.29 1.15 -4.73
CA ALA A 14 9.69 1.36 -5.09
C ALA A 14 10.57 1.66 -3.86
N LEU A 15 10.10 2.51 -2.94
CA LEU A 15 10.79 2.76 -1.67
C LEU A 15 10.86 1.52 -0.80
N LEU A 16 9.83 0.66 -0.79
CA LEU A 16 9.89 -0.62 -0.09
C LEU A 16 11.05 -1.46 -0.61
N ILE A 17 11.24 -1.55 -1.93
CA ILE A 17 12.38 -2.26 -2.54
C ILE A 17 13.71 -1.64 -2.09
N LEU A 18 13.82 -0.31 -2.08
CA LEU A 18 14.99 0.40 -1.56
C LEU A 18 15.28 0.05 -0.09
N VAL A 19 14.27 0.05 0.78
CA VAL A 19 14.43 -0.38 2.19
C VAL A 19 14.99 -1.79 2.25
N LEU A 20 14.43 -2.74 1.47
CA LEU A 20 14.92 -4.12 1.44
C LEU A 20 16.40 -4.20 1.01
N THR A 21 16.79 -3.45 -0.02
CA THR A 21 18.19 -3.44 -0.50
C THR A 21 19.14 -2.83 0.51
N PHE A 22 18.80 -1.69 1.12
CA PHE A 22 19.64 -1.05 2.14
C PHE A 22 19.73 -1.84 3.43
N SER A 23 18.63 -2.46 3.87
CA SER A 23 18.64 -3.36 5.02
C SER A 23 19.50 -4.60 4.78
N ARG A 24 19.45 -5.20 3.58
CA ARG A 24 20.32 -6.33 3.21
C ARG A 24 21.79 -5.94 3.07
N ALA A 25 22.07 -4.72 2.61
CA ALA A 25 23.42 -4.17 2.52
C ALA A 25 24.01 -3.74 3.88
N GLY A 26 23.28 -3.92 4.99
CA GLY A 26 23.73 -3.52 6.33
C GLY A 26 23.71 -2.01 6.58
N ASN A 27 23.17 -1.21 5.66
CA ASN A 27 23.10 0.24 5.79
C ASN A 27 21.82 0.66 6.54
N ALA A 28 21.86 0.54 7.87
CA ALA A 28 20.75 0.87 8.76
C ALA A 28 20.32 2.34 8.68
N LYS A 29 21.24 3.27 8.37
CA LYS A 29 20.91 4.70 8.21
C LYS A 29 20.06 4.93 6.97
N ALA A 30 20.50 4.42 5.81
CA ALA A 30 19.76 4.57 4.56
C ALA A 30 18.37 3.91 4.65
N ALA A 31 18.30 2.67 5.17
CA ALA A 31 17.02 1.99 5.37
C ALA A 31 16.04 2.79 6.25
N LYS A 32 16.54 3.39 7.34
CA LYS A 32 15.70 4.21 8.24
C LYS A 32 15.21 5.50 7.56
N ILE A 33 16.06 6.17 6.77
CA ILE A 33 15.66 7.37 6.02
C ILE A 33 14.57 7.02 5.00
N THR A 34 14.80 5.97 4.20
CA THR A 34 13.84 5.49 3.20
C THR A 34 12.52 5.10 3.86
N GLN A 35 12.55 4.47 5.04
CA GLN A 35 11.35 4.15 5.81
C GLN A 35 10.63 5.41 6.32
N MET A 36 11.35 6.44 6.77
CA MET A 36 10.74 7.72 7.17
C MET A 36 10.05 8.41 5.99
N VAL A 37 10.64 8.38 4.79
CA VAL A 37 10.02 8.92 3.58
C VAL A 37 8.79 8.13 3.17
N MET A 38 8.85 6.79 3.27
CA MET A 38 7.72 5.91 2.99
C MET A 38 6.50 6.23 3.86
N ARG A 39 6.73 6.60 5.13
CA ARG A 39 5.66 7.07 6.03
C ARG A 39 4.98 8.35 5.57
N LEU A 40 5.72 9.30 4.99
CA LEU A 40 5.12 10.52 4.41
C LEU A 40 4.26 10.20 3.19
N LEU A 41 4.69 9.24 2.36
CA LEU A 41 3.92 8.80 1.19
C LEU A 41 2.64 8.08 1.59
N TYR A 42 2.61 7.34 2.69
CA TYR A 42 1.37 6.75 3.19
C TYR A 42 0.30 7.79 3.52
N LEU A 43 0.70 8.93 4.10
CA LEU A 43 -0.23 10.05 4.35
C LEU A 43 -0.80 10.57 3.03
N LEU A 44 0.03 10.65 1.99
CA LEU A 44 -0.40 11.07 0.66
C LEU A 44 -1.32 10.04 0.00
N ILE A 45 -1.06 8.73 0.18
CA ILE A 45 -1.95 7.64 -0.25
C ILE A 45 -3.30 7.73 0.47
N LEU A 46 -3.32 7.94 1.78
CA LEU A 46 -4.55 8.07 2.56
C LEU A 46 -5.36 9.31 2.17
N TYR A 47 -4.69 10.45 1.98
CA TYR A 47 -5.35 11.68 1.55
C TYR A 47 -5.92 11.57 0.13
N SER A 48 -5.13 11.04 -0.81
CA SER A 48 -5.57 10.84 -2.20
C SER A 48 -6.65 9.76 -2.32
N GLY A 49 -6.61 8.72 -1.48
CA GLY A 49 -7.64 7.68 -1.40
C GLY A 49 -8.94 8.20 -0.76
N GLY A 50 -8.84 8.98 0.31
CA GLY A 50 -9.98 9.60 0.99
C GLY A 50 -10.69 10.66 0.15
N SER A 51 -9.96 11.46 -0.63
CA SER A 51 -10.58 12.40 -1.58
C SER A 51 -11.28 11.70 -2.74
N LEU A 52 -10.74 10.57 -3.21
CA LEU A 52 -11.41 9.68 -4.16
C LEU A 52 -12.69 9.11 -3.55
N PHE A 53 -12.66 8.66 -2.29
CA PHE A 53 -13.82 8.16 -1.56
C PHE A 53 -14.93 9.21 -1.42
N ALA A 54 -14.58 10.44 -1.02
CA ALA A 54 -15.53 11.55 -0.89
C ALA A 54 -16.15 11.99 -2.24
N SER A 55 -15.49 11.68 -3.36
CA SER A 55 -16.01 11.95 -4.71
C SER A 55 -17.01 10.89 -5.19
N TYR A 56 -17.14 9.75 -4.51
CA TYR A 56 -18.16 8.75 -4.82
C TYR A 56 -19.50 9.18 -4.21
N SER A 57 -20.48 9.49 -5.07
CA SER A 57 -21.84 9.88 -4.68
C SER A 57 -22.68 8.73 -4.09
N ASN A 58 -22.25 7.48 -4.30
CA ASN A 58 -22.94 6.29 -3.81
C ASN A 58 -21.97 5.47 -2.94
N ILE A 59 -22.01 5.71 -1.62
CA ILE A 59 -21.16 5.03 -0.64
C ILE A 59 -21.72 3.62 -0.41
N GLY A 60 -21.50 2.73 -1.39
CA GLY A 60 -21.77 1.31 -1.22
C GLY A 60 -20.76 0.67 -0.25
N ILE A 61 -21.17 -0.39 0.43
CA ILE A 61 -20.32 -1.22 1.31
C ILE A 61 -19.00 -1.60 0.65
N LEU A 62 -19.00 -1.83 -0.67
CA LEU A 62 -17.81 -2.13 -1.48
C LEU A 62 -16.72 -1.05 -1.40
N VAL A 63 -17.10 0.23 -1.33
CA VAL A 63 -16.15 1.36 -1.26
C VAL A 63 -15.49 1.42 0.12
N ILE A 64 -16.26 1.14 1.18
CA ILE A 64 -15.76 1.07 2.56
C ILE A 64 -14.78 -0.11 2.71
N VAL A 65 -15.13 -1.28 2.18
CA VAL A 65 -14.26 -2.46 2.18
C VAL A 65 -12.96 -2.18 1.41
N LYS A 66 -13.03 -1.51 0.25
CA LYS A 66 -11.85 -1.11 -0.52
C LYS A 66 -10.91 -0.18 0.28
N MET A 67 -11.47 0.77 1.03
CA MET A 67 -10.68 1.65 1.92
C MET A 67 -9.99 0.85 3.04
N LEU A 68 -10.70 -0.09 3.68
CA LEU A 68 -10.12 -0.94 4.73
C LEU A 68 -8.99 -1.82 4.19
N VAL A 69 -9.15 -2.38 2.98
CA VAL A 69 -8.09 -3.18 2.35
C VAL A 69 -6.88 -2.31 1.97
N GLY A 70 -7.08 -1.08 1.49
CA GLY A 70 -6.00 -0.14 1.25
C GLY A 70 -5.21 0.20 2.53
N LEU A 71 -5.91 0.45 3.64
CA LEU A 71 -5.29 0.67 4.94
C LEU A 71 -4.53 -0.56 5.43
N TRP A 72 -5.09 -1.76 5.24
CA TRP A 72 -4.41 -3.01 5.57
C TRP A 72 -3.14 -3.21 4.75
N ALA A 73 -3.17 -2.93 3.44
CA ALA A 73 -1.99 -3.01 2.59
C ALA A 73 -0.86 -2.06 3.05
N ILE A 74 -1.18 -0.82 3.44
CA ILE A 74 -0.20 0.12 4.03
C ILE A 74 0.39 -0.44 5.32
N ALA A 75 -0.45 -0.97 6.21
CA ALA A 75 0.00 -1.58 7.45
C ALA A 75 0.93 -2.78 7.20
N ALA A 76 0.62 -3.61 6.21
CA ALA A 76 1.46 -4.74 5.82
C ALA A 76 2.83 -4.29 5.29
N ILE A 77 2.88 -3.25 4.44
CA ILE A 77 4.13 -2.67 3.93
C ILE A 77 5.00 -2.15 5.08
N GLU A 78 4.43 -1.41 6.03
CA GLU A 78 5.17 -0.89 7.18
C GLU A 78 5.76 -2.02 8.04
N MET A 79 4.98 -3.08 8.28
CA MET A 79 5.44 -4.21 9.08
C MET A 79 6.55 -5.01 8.38
N VAL A 80 6.49 -5.16 7.05
CA VAL A 80 7.60 -5.72 6.27
C VAL A 80 8.86 -4.86 6.43
N ALA A 81 8.76 -3.54 6.27
CA ALA A 81 9.89 -2.62 6.39
C ALA A 81 10.53 -2.64 7.79
N ILE A 82 9.71 -2.70 8.86
CA ILE A 82 10.20 -2.81 10.24
C ILE A 82 10.93 -4.14 10.46
N LYS A 83 10.32 -5.26 10.06
CA LYS A 83 10.93 -6.59 10.28
C LYS A 83 12.23 -6.76 9.52
N VAL A 84 12.29 -6.27 8.29
CA VAL A 84 13.50 -6.32 7.47
C VAL A 84 14.59 -5.39 8.04
N SER A 85 14.22 -4.21 8.54
CA SER A 85 15.15 -3.35 9.28
C SER A 85 15.69 -3.97 10.57
N LYS A 86 14.95 -4.90 11.18
CA LYS A 86 15.37 -5.66 12.37
C LYS A 86 16.05 -7.00 12.03
N ALA A 87 16.35 -7.27 10.75
CA ALA A 87 16.90 -8.53 10.27
C ALA A 87 16.10 -9.79 10.69
N GLN A 88 14.79 -9.63 10.93
CA GLN A 88 13.91 -10.74 11.32
C GLN A 88 13.15 -11.33 10.13
N PRO A 89 12.75 -12.62 10.20
CA PRO A 89 11.95 -13.23 9.15
C PRO A 89 10.63 -12.49 8.97
N ALA A 90 10.47 -11.86 7.80
CA ALA A 90 9.28 -11.12 7.41
C ALA A 90 8.29 -11.97 6.59
N PHE A 91 8.51 -13.29 6.48
CA PHE A 91 7.74 -14.18 5.59
C PHE A 91 6.22 -14.08 5.80
N SER A 92 5.76 -14.11 7.05
CA SER A 92 4.33 -13.95 7.38
C SER A 92 3.73 -12.62 6.92
N TRP A 93 4.51 -11.54 6.94
CA TRP A 93 4.05 -10.20 6.55
C TRP A 93 4.07 -10.02 5.03
N TRP A 94 4.99 -10.68 4.34
CA TRP A 94 4.98 -10.77 2.88
C TRP A 94 3.72 -11.47 2.37
N THR A 95 3.32 -12.56 3.00
CA THR A 95 2.07 -13.26 2.66
C THR A 95 0.86 -12.35 2.88
N GLN A 96 0.80 -11.63 4.01
CA GLN A 96 -0.28 -10.66 4.28
C GLN A 96 -0.29 -9.50 3.27
N LEU A 97 0.88 -8.99 2.87
CA LEU A 97 0.99 -7.93 1.85
C LEU A 97 0.46 -8.45 0.51
N LEU A 98 0.83 -9.65 0.10
CA LEU A 98 0.38 -10.25 -1.15
C LEU A 98 -1.13 -10.50 -1.15
N ILE A 99 -1.69 -10.96 -0.03
CA ILE A 99 -3.14 -11.12 0.15
C ILE A 99 -3.84 -9.76 0.11
N ALA A 100 -3.37 -8.76 0.86
CA ALA A 100 -3.96 -7.43 0.90
C ALA A 100 -3.90 -6.75 -0.48
N PHE A 101 -2.81 -6.94 -1.23
CA PHE A 101 -2.65 -6.40 -2.58
C PHE A 101 -3.54 -7.10 -3.60
N ALA A 102 -3.67 -8.44 -3.52
CA ALA A 102 -4.60 -9.20 -4.35
C ALA A 102 -6.05 -8.77 -4.09
N LEU A 103 -6.46 -8.63 -2.83
CA LEU A 103 -7.77 -8.12 -2.46
C LEU A 103 -7.97 -6.66 -2.93
N ALA A 104 -6.96 -5.81 -2.81
CA ALA A 104 -7.01 -4.43 -3.28
C ALA A 104 -7.20 -4.36 -4.81
N LEU A 105 -6.58 -5.26 -5.56
CA LEU A 105 -6.76 -5.38 -7.01
C LEU A 105 -8.14 -5.96 -7.37
N ILE A 106 -8.62 -7.00 -6.68
CA ILE A 106 -9.95 -7.59 -6.93
C ILE A 106 -11.06 -6.60 -6.61
N LEU A 107 -10.99 -5.88 -5.48
CA LEU A 107 -11.95 -4.83 -5.14
C LEU A 107 -11.75 -3.57 -6.00
N GLY A 108 -10.53 -3.37 -6.49
CA GLY A 108 -10.13 -2.27 -7.35
C GLY A 108 -10.68 -2.35 -8.76
N PHE A 109 -10.49 -3.52 -9.38
CA PHE A 109 -10.78 -3.83 -10.79
C PHE A 109 -11.95 -4.79 -10.99
N GLY A 110 -12.42 -5.49 -9.95
CA GLY A 110 -13.49 -6.50 -10.09
C GLY A 110 -14.91 -6.00 -9.78
N PHE A 111 -15.07 -5.01 -8.89
CA PHE A 111 -16.40 -4.54 -8.44
C PHE A 111 -16.74 -3.09 -8.82
N MET A 112 -15.82 -2.40 -9.50
CA MET A 112 -16.05 -1.04 -9.98
C MET A 112 -16.51 -1.10 -11.44
N PRO A 113 -17.47 -0.27 -11.92
CA PRO A 113 -18.11 -0.36 -13.25
C PRO A 113 -17.19 -0.22 -14.50
N LEU A 114 -15.88 -0.24 -14.31
CA LEU A 114 -14.84 -0.22 -15.34
C LEU A 114 -13.94 -1.48 -15.28
N GLY A 115 -14.38 -2.50 -14.54
CA GLY A 115 -13.79 -3.83 -14.47
C GLY A 115 -14.20 -4.73 -15.62
N ILE A 116 -13.28 -5.57 -16.09
CA ILE A 116 -13.42 -6.46 -17.27
C ILE A 116 -14.32 -7.68 -16.97
N LEU A 117 -14.88 -7.79 -15.77
CA LEU A 117 -15.82 -8.85 -15.41
C LEU A 117 -17.24 -8.27 -15.36
N PRO A 118 -18.20 -8.84 -16.10
CA PRO A 118 -19.58 -8.40 -16.02
C PRO A 118 -20.09 -8.58 -14.59
N ALA A 119 -20.77 -7.53 -14.11
CA ALA A 119 -21.47 -7.47 -12.84
C ALA A 119 -22.55 -8.55 -12.71
#